data_AF-A0A850BHS7-F1
#
_entry.id   AF-A0A850BHS7-F1
#
_cell.length_a   1.000
_cell.length_b   1.000
_cell.length_c   1.000
_cell.angle_alpha   90.00
_cell.angle_beta   90.00
_cell.angle_gamma   90.00
#
_symmetry.space_group_name_H-M   'P 1'
#
loop_
_entity.id
_entity.type
_entity.pdbx_description
1 polymer ?
#
loop_
_entity_poly.entity_id
_entity_poly.type
_entity_poly.pdbx_seq_one_letter_code
_entity_poly.pdbx_strand_id
1 'polypeptide(L)'
;MKNGFTELRVGARTAPLGLRFWDPVTAAFVGDGLRVSAYPVADPTRRAAASVSPSRVWVFHKLPGMGAVERGEGDEAFWASPPPKRTIVVEVDDDLGRFVPFQLEVEVPVRRPLEWTPPAGVSFPGMPPGAVPLFSSATRAVPRGLCVVRADLWDPNAKTPPKNTKNTKNTKGPGGPGAWALVTAAIDGLLGISGLADGEGRVLLIGPYPAPMGGGEDGLTGVPLLKQSWPVSLSVRYEPGVSNAGERAKLSGAFSQAAGSLWQKWDADPAAREKLATTTLTLNYGEELPVRTTGAAPGGVLFVTRP
;
A
#
# COMPACT_ATOMS: atom_id res chain seq x y z
N MET A 1 39.49 31.83 -40.62
CA MET A 1 38.41 30.84 -40.40
C MET A 1 38.07 30.84 -38.92
N LYS A 2 36.93 31.41 -38.53
CA LYS A 2 36.45 31.38 -37.13
C LYS A 2 35.71 30.06 -36.94
N ASN A 3 36.23 29.18 -36.09
CA ASN A 3 35.60 27.91 -35.74
C ASN A 3 34.30 28.19 -34.97
N GLY A 4 33.17 28.18 -35.68
CA GLY A 4 31.84 28.23 -35.10
C GLY A 4 31.43 26.83 -34.62
N PHE A 5 31.94 26.41 -33.46
CA PHE A 5 31.32 25.31 -32.74
C PHE A 5 30.15 25.88 -31.93
N THR A 6 28.93 25.62 -32.42
CA THR A 6 27.71 25.80 -31.63
C THR A 6 27.74 24.77 -30.51
N GLU A 7 28.01 25.23 -29.28
CA GLU A 7 27.90 24.40 -28.09
C GLU A 7 26.47 23.86 -27.99
N LEU A 8 26.32 22.54 -28.15
CA LEU A 8 25.03 21.88 -28.05
C LEU A 8 24.66 21.80 -26.57
N ARG A 9 24.10 22.89 -26.04
CA ARG A 9 23.51 22.88 -24.70
C ARG A 9 22.27 22.01 -24.73
N VAL A 10 22.41 20.79 -24.20
CA VAL A 10 21.25 19.96 -23.88
C VAL A 10 20.47 20.71 -22.80
N GLY A 11 19.41 21.41 -23.20
CA GLY A 11 18.56 22.15 -22.27
C GLY A 11 17.95 21.18 -21.25
N ALA A 12 18.36 21.30 -19.98
CA ALA A 12 17.73 20.57 -18.90
C ALA A 12 16.28 21.05 -18.77
N ARG A 13 15.31 20.15 -18.89
CA ARG A 13 13.90 20.47 -18.67
C ARG A 13 13.56 20.25 -17.20
N THR A 14 12.94 21.25 -16.58
CA THR A 14 12.40 21.13 -15.23
C THR A 14 11.25 20.14 -15.22
N ALA A 15 11.32 19.11 -14.37
CA ALA A 15 10.22 18.18 -14.20
C ALA A 15 9.20 18.75 -13.21
N PRO A 16 7.91 18.87 -13.57
CA PRO A 16 6.88 19.38 -12.66
C PRO A 16 6.57 18.45 -11.48
N LEU A 17 6.90 17.15 -11.58
CA LEU A 17 6.69 16.18 -10.50
C LEU A 17 7.74 15.06 -10.54
N GLY A 18 8.29 14.75 -9.37
CA GLY A 18 9.04 13.53 -9.11
C GLY A 18 8.47 12.79 -7.90
N LEU A 19 8.42 11.46 -7.93
CA LEU A 19 7.94 10.61 -6.84
C LEU A 19 8.94 9.50 -6.54
N ARG A 20 8.98 9.01 -5.31
CA ARG A 20 9.71 7.80 -4.93
C ARG A 20 8.76 6.83 -4.26
N PHE A 21 8.77 5.58 -4.72
CA PHE A 21 7.99 4.51 -4.13
C PHE A 21 8.91 3.61 -3.31
N TRP A 22 8.54 3.32 -2.08
CA TRP A 22 9.35 2.54 -1.15
C TRP A 22 8.66 1.22 -0.81
N ASP A 23 9.41 0.14 -0.92
CA ASP A 23 8.98 -1.20 -0.56
C ASP A 23 9.43 -1.52 0.88
N PRO A 24 8.50 -1.66 1.83
CA PRO A 24 8.84 -1.98 3.22
C PRO A 24 9.51 -3.35 3.38
N VAL A 25 9.26 -4.29 2.46
CA VAL A 25 9.76 -5.66 2.56
C VAL A 25 11.26 -5.74 2.26
N THR A 26 11.72 -5.00 1.26
CA THR A 26 13.14 -4.94 0.88
C THR A 26 13.85 -3.71 1.42
N ALA A 27 13.14 -2.83 2.14
CA ALA A 27 13.60 -1.52 2.60
C ALA A 27 14.26 -0.68 1.49
N ALA A 28 13.73 -0.71 0.28
CA ALA A 28 14.35 -0.09 -0.90
C ALA A 28 13.37 0.70 -1.77
N PHE A 29 13.90 1.66 -2.54
CA PHE A 29 13.12 2.33 -3.57
C PHE A 29 12.90 1.44 -4.78
N VAL A 30 11.68 1.45 -5.33
CA VAL A 30 11.29 0.66 -6.50
C VAL A 30 11.39 1.52 -7.76
N GLY A 31 12.19 1.07 -8.72
CA GLY A 31 12.41 1.75 -10.00
C GLY A 31 12.00 0.95 -11.24
N ASP A 32 11.41 -0.23 -11.05
CA ASP A 32 11.07 -1.18 -12.11
C ASP A 32 9.67 -1.78 -11.88
N GLY A 33 9.07 -2.31 -12.95
CA GLY A 33 7.79 -3.03 -12.91
C GLY A 33 6.54 -2.19 -12.67
N LEU A 34 6.69 -0.98 -12.12
CA LEU A 34 5.56 -0.06 -11.93
C LEU A 34 5.16 0.61 -13.25
N ARG A 35 3.86 0.76 -13.47
CA ARG A 35 3.29 1.67 -14.47
C ARG A 35 2.65 2.84 -13.74
N VAL A 36 3.31 3.99 -13.85
CA VAL A 36 2.94 5.21 -13.12
C VAL A 36 2.45 6.26 -14.12
N SER A 37 1.20 6.69 -13.96
CA SER A 37 0.59 7.70 -14.83
C SER A 37 -0.08 8.80 -14.02
N ALA A 38 -0.23 9.98 -14.63
CA ALA A 38 -0.91 11.08 -13.97
C ALA A 38 -1.80 11.87 -14.93
N TYR A 39 -2.87 12.44 -14.40
CA TYR A 39 -3.83 13.25 -15.16
C TYR A 39 -4.51 14.32 -14.27
N PRO A 40 -5.01 15.42 -14.84
CA PRO A 40 -5.79 16.41 -14.11
C PRO A 40 -7.10 15.83 -13.58
N VAL A 41 -7.50 16.18 -12.35
CA VAL A 41 -8.79 15.75 -11.76
C VAL A 41 -9.97 16.08 -12.67
N ALA A 42 -9.94 17.24 -13.33
CA ALA A 42 -11.00 17.72 -14.21
C ALA A 42 -11.07 17.01 -15.58
N ASP A 43 -10.00 16.33 -16.02
CA ASP A 43 -9.95 15.67 -17.32
C ASP A 43 -9.04 14.42 -17.29
N PRO A 44 -9.60 13.25 -16.92
CA PRO A 44 -8.86 11.99 -16.86
C PRO A 44 -8.38 11.43 -18.20
N THR A 45 -8.80 12.01 -19.33
CA THR A 45 -8.37 11.56 -20.66
C THR A 45 -6.97 12.09 -21.01
N ARG A 46 -6.57 13.21 -20.41
CA ARG A 46 -5.25 13.81 -20.59
C ARG A 46 -4.26 13.19 -19.63
N ARG A 47 -3.63 12.10 -20.07
CA ARG A 47 -2.68 11.33 -19.27
C ARG A 47 -1.24 11.58 -19.71
N ALA A 48 -0.34 11.56 -18.74
CA ALA A 48 1.10 11.50 -18.95
C ALA A 48 1.67 10.31 -18.17
N ALA A 49 2.60 9.58 -18.78
CA ALA A 49 3.33 8.51 -18.13
C ALA A 49 4.61 9.06 -17.50
N ALA A 50 4.99 8.53 -16.34
CA ALA A 50 6.28 8.83 -15.73
C ALA A 50 7.40 8.03 -16.40
N SER A 51 8.61 8.60 -16.41
CA SER A 51 9.86 7.91 -16.70
C SER A 51 10.67 7.76 -15.42
N VAL A 52 11.37 6.66 -15.25
CA VAL A 52 12.23 6.43 -14.08
C VAL A 52 13.65 6.96 -14.32
N SER A 53 14.20 7.67 -13.33
CA SER A 53 15.61 8.10 -13.33
C SER A 53 16.53 6.98 -12.80
N PRO A 54 17.86 7.06 -13.02
CA PRO A 54 18.83 6.13 -12.40
C PRO A 54 18.78 6.13 -10.86
N SER A 55 18.35 7.23 -10.25
CA SER A 55 18.13 7.36 -8.80
C SER A 55 16.78 6.82 -8.32
N ARG A 56 16.04 6.09 -9.19
CA ARG A 56 14.72 5.49 -8.92
C ARG A 56 13.65 6.51 -8.54
N VAL A 57 13.75 7.71 -9.11
CA VAL A 57 12.69 8.73 -9.03
C VAL A 57 11.81 8.58 -10.26
N TRP A 58 10.50 8.48 -10.06
CA TRP A 58 9.51 8.49 -11.13
C TRP A 58 9.19 9.93 -11.46
N VAL A 59 9.66 10.37 -12.63
CA VAL A 59 9.64 11.76 -13.08
C VAL A 59 8.58 11.91 -14.16
N PHE A 60 7.72 12.92 -14.02
CA PHE A 60 6.77 13.27 -15.06
C PHE A 60 7.28 14.44 -15.88
N HIS A 61 7.28 14.25 -17.19
CA HIS A 61 7.36 15.31 -18.18
C HIS A 61 6.06 15.33 -18.98
N LYS A 62 5.77 16.46 -19.62
CA LYS A 62 4.55 16.73 -20.38
C LYS A 62 3.28 16.58 -19.54
N LEU A 63 3.31 16.98 -18.27
CA LEU A 63 2.09 16.98 -17.45
C LEU A 63 1.08 17.99 -18.04
N PRO A 64 -0.19 17.62 -18.20
CA PRO A 64 -1.19 18.52 -18.78
C PRO A 64 -1.32 19.84 -17.99
N GLY A 65 -1.09 20.96 -18.68
CA GLY A 65 -1.12 22.28 -18.07
C GLY A 65 0.19 22.72 -17.39
N MET A 66 1.26 21.92 -17.47
CA MET A 66 2.58 22.21 -16.86
C MET A 66 3.66 22.65 -17.86
N GLY A 67 3.30 22.91 -19.12
CA GLY A 67 4.27 23.28 -20.15
C GLY A 67 5.09 24.56 -19.86
N ALA A 68 4.56 25.46 -19.03
CA ALA A 68 5.31 26.63 -18.55
C ALA A 68 6.41 26.25 -17.56
N VAL A 69 6.13 25.30 -16.65
CA VAL A 69 7.11 24.78 -15.68
C VAL A 69 8.24 24.07 -16.42
N GLU A 70 7.91 23.24 -17.40
CA GLU A 70 8.89 22.44 -18.16
C GLU A 70 9.86 23.26 -19.01
N ARG A 71 9.47 24.48 -19.36
CA ARG A 71 10.31 25.45 -20.08
C ARG A 71 11.04 26.41 -19.15
N GLY A 72 10.74 26.39 -17.85
CA GLY A 72 11.44 27.21 -16.87
C GLY A 72 12.83 26.67 -16.56
N GLU A 73 13.75 27.57 -16.20
CA GLU A 73 15.14 27.28 -15.87
C GLU A 73 15.29 26.38 -14.62
N GLY A 74 14.24 26.27 -13.78
CA GLY A 74 14.24 25.41 -12.60
C GLY A 74 15.17 25.86 -11.48
N ASP A 75 15.74 27.06 -11.60
CA ASP A 75 16.63 27.69 -10.63
C ASP A 75 15.87 28.32 -9.45
N GLU A 76 16.61 28.89 -8.51
CA GLU A 76 16.01 29.51 -7.31
C GLU A 76 15.08 30.69 -7.66
N ALA A 77 15.43 31.48 -8.68
CA ALA A 77 14.61 32.60 -9.13
C ALA A 77 13.28 32.13 -9.69
N PHE A 78 13.26 31.05 -10.49
CA PHE A 78 12.04 30.42 -10.98
C PHE A 78 11.16 29.93 -9.83
N TRP A 79 11.74 29.26 -8.83
CA TRP A 79 10.99 28.74 -7.68
C TRP A 79 10.61 29.79 -6.63
N ALA A 80 11.14 31.01 -6.70
CA ALA A 80 10.69 32.13 -5.87
C ALA A 80 9.30 32.65 -6.28
N SER A 81 8.87 32.39 -7.52
CA SER A 81 7.52 32.70 -8.02
C SER A 81 7.00 31.56 -8.90
N PRO A 82 6.65 30.40 -8.29
CA PRO A 82 6.27 29.23 -9.07
C PRO A 82 4.92 29.45 -9.75
N PRO A 83 4.66 28.79 -10.90
CA PRO A 83 3.35 28.80 -11.53
C PRO A 83 2.25 28.31 -10.59
N PRO A 84 0.97 28.70 -10.82
CA PRO A 84 -0.15 28.28 -9.99
C PRO A 84 -0.23 26.76 -9.85
N LYS A 85 -0.44 26.30 -8.62
CA LYS A 85 -0.58 24.88 -8.32
C LYS A 85 -1.85 24.29 -8.96
N ARG A 86 -1.79 23.01 -9.28
CA ARG A 86 -2.93 22.21 -9.76
C ARG A 86 -2.92 20.85 -9.10
N THR A 87 -4.10 20.34 -8.79
CA THR A 87 -4.28 18.97 -8.31
C THR A 87 -4.33 18.01 -9.49
N ILE A 88 -3.51 16.98 -9.45
CA ILE A 88 -3.52 15.86 -10.37
C ILE A 88 -3.73 14.56 -9.61
N VAL A 89 -4.27 13.55 -10.28
CA VAL A 89 -4.31 12.18 -9.78
C VAL A 89 -3.11 11.44 -10.35
N VAL A 90 -2.37 10.76 -9.49
CA VAL A 90 -1.32 9.82 -9.85
C VAL A 90 -1.86 8.41 -9.64
N GLU A 91 -1.85 7.59 -10.68
CA GLU A 91 -2.19 6.17 -10.62
C GLU A 91 -0.91 5.33 -10.69
N VAL A 92 -0.86 4.30 -9.85
CA VAL A 92 0.25 3.36 -9.75
C VAL A 92 -0.30 1.96 -9.91
N ASP A 93 0.10 1.31 -10.99
CA ASP A 93 -0.04 -0.13 -11.18
C ASP A 93 1.34 -0.80 -11.09
N ASP A 94 1.36 -2.11 -10.86
CA ASP A 94 2.56 -2.93 -10.96
C ASP A 94 2.32 -4.07 -11.95
N ASP A 95 2.97 -4.00 -13.11
CA ASP A 95 2.82 -5.00 -14.18
C ASP A 95 3.40 -6.36 -13.78
N LEU A 96 4.21 -6.40 -12.71
CA LEU A 96 4.75 -7.63 -12.12
C LEU A 96 3.87 -8.22 -11.01
N GLY A 97 2.76 -7.58 -10.64
CA GLY A 97 1.80 -8.10 -9.66
C GLY A 97 2.34 -8.28 -8.23
N ARG A 98 3.41 -7.55 -7.87
CA ARG A 98 4.03 -7.54 -6.54
C ARG A 98 3.32 -6.58 -5.58
N PHE A 99 2.74 -5.50 -6.09
CA PHE A 99 2.15 -4.44 -5.26
C PHE A 99 0.65 -4.23 -5.53
N VAL A 100 -0.07 -3.80 -4.51
CA VAL A 100 -1.49 -3.43 -4.60
C VAL A 100 -1.63 -2.13 -5.40
N PRO A 101 -2.43 -2.08 -6.48
CA PRO A 101 -2.63 -0.86 -7.25
C PRO A 101 -3.35 0.23 -6.44
N PHE A 102 -2.89 1.47 -6.57
CA PHE A 102 -3.48 2.61 -5.87
C PHE A 102 -3.41 3.90 -6.68
N GLN A 103 -4.08 4.93 -6.18
CA GLN A 103 -4.00 6.29 -6.65
C GLN A 103 -3.88 7.28 -5.49
N LEU A 104 -3.20 8.40 -5.75
CA LEU A 104 -3.11 9.53 -4.83
C LEU A 104 -3.30 10.85 -5.57
N GLU A 105 -3.83 11.84 -4.87
CA GLU A 105 -3.91 13.22 -5.36
C GLU A 105 -2.69 14.01 -4.92
N VAL A 106 -2.12 14.79 -5.83
CA VAL A 106 -0.89 15.57 -5.61
C VAL A 106 -1.07 16.96 -6.18
N GLU A 107 -0.61 17.97 -5.43
CA GLU A 107 -0.47 19.32 -5.96
C GLU A 107 0.86 19.48 -6.71
N VAL A 108 0.81 19.98 -7.94
CA VAL A 108 1.98 20.26 -8.79
C VAL A 108 1.97 21.71 -9.26
N PRO A 109 3.13 22.35 -9.53
CA PRO A 109 4.46 21.77 -9.58
C PRO A 109 5.14 21.60 -8.22
N VAL A 110 6.08 20.65 -8.12
CA VAL A 110 6.96 20.45 -6.95
C VAL A 110 8.43 20.61 -7.36
N ARG A 111 9.22 21.34 -6.55
CA ARG A 111 10.63 21.65 -6.86
C ARG A 111 11.55 20.43 -6.77
N ARG A 112 11.30 19.58 -5.78
CA ARG A 112 12.06 18.36 -5.47
C ARG A 112 11.13 17.16 -5.64
N PRO A 113 11.65 15.91 -5.58
CA PRO A 113 10.77 14.78 -5.40
C PRO A 113 9.78 15.06 -4.28
N LEU A 114 8.51 14.75 -4.52
CA LEU A 114 7.40 15.01 -3.60
C LEU A 114 7.80 14.53 -2.20
N GLU A 115 7.68 15.41 -1.22
CA GLU A 115 7.81 15.05 0.18
C GLU A 115 6.45 14.56 0.67
N TRP A 116 6.11 13.31 0.32
CA TRP A 116 4.87 12.69 0.79
C TRP A 116 4.93 12.44 2.31
N THR A 117 3.87 12.83 3.00
CA THR A 117 3.73 12.65 4.44
C THR A 117 2.50 11.77 4.70
N PRO A 118 2.63 10.69 5.49
CA PRO A 118 1.47 9.87 5.85
C PRO A 118 0.46 10.69 6.67
N PRO A 119 -0.85 10.41 6.55
CA PRO A 119 -1.85 11.04 7.39
C PRO A 119 -1.61 10.80 8.88
N ALA A 120 -2.15 11.68 9.72
CA ALA A 120 -2.01 11.58 11.17
C ALA A 120 -2.47 10.21 11.70
N GLY A 121 -1.68 9.63 12.61
CA GLY A 121 -1.93 8.31 13.18
C GLY A 121 -1.52 7.12 12.30
N VAL A 122 -0.92 7.36 11.13
CA VAL A 122 -0.32 6.32 10.28
C VAL A 122 1.19 6.49 10.28
N SER A 123 1.92 5.42 10.60
CA SER A 123 3.39 5.41 10.57
C SER A 123 3.91 4.17 9.84
N PHE A 124 5.04 4.34 9.16
CA PHE A 124 5.74 3.28 8.45
C PHE A 124 7.18 3.22 8.97
N PRO A 125 7.49 2.36 9.95
CA PRO A 125 8.83 2.26 10.52
C PRO A 125 9.89 2.03 9.43
N GLY A 126 10.97 2.80 9.48
CA GLY A 126 12.07 2.70 8.52
C GLY A 126 11.82 3.32 7.14
N MET A 127 10.64 3.90 6.89
CA MET A 127 10.35 4.57 5.62
C MET A 127 11.15 5.88 5.49
N PRO A 128 11.90 6.08 4.40
CA PRO A 128 12.61 7.33 4.15
C PRO A 128 11.65 8.53 4.03
N PRO A 129 12.07 9.75 4.45
CA PRO A 129 11.25 10.94 4.30
C PRO A 129 10.82 11.20 2.85
N GLY A 130 9.55 11.52 2.67
CA GLY A 130 8.95 11.84 1.37
C GLY A 130 8.66 10.65 0.46
N ALA A 131 8.90 9.42 0.90
CA ALA A 131 8.58 8.24 0.11
C ALA A 131 7.09 7.89 0.19
N VAL A 132 6.51 7.39 -0.91
CA VAL A 132 5.17 6.80 -0.93
C VAL A 132 5.30 5.29 -0.68
N PRO A 133 4.66 4.72 0.36
CA PRO A 133 4.78 3.29 0.65
C PRO A 133 4.04 2.45 -0.38
N LEU A 134 4.64 1.33 -0.77
CA LEU A 134 3.98 0.28 -1.54
C LEU A 134 3.47 -0.81 -0.58
N PHE A 135 2.31 -1.38 -0.92
CA PHE A 135 1.72 -2.49 -0.16
C PHE A 135 1.82 -3.78 -0.97
N SER A 136 2.21 -4.87 -0.34
CA SER A 136 2.36 -6.17 -1.00
C SER A 136 1.01 -6.69 -1.51
N SER A 137 0.94 -7.07 -2.79
CA SER A 137 -0.18 -7.80 -3.36
C SER A 137 -0.28 -9.19 -2.75
N ALA A 138 -1.49 -9.76 -2.66
CA ALA A 138 -1.70 -11.13 -2.21
C ALA A 138 -0.92 -12.18 -3.03
N THR A 139 -0.62 -11.88 -4.29
CA THR A 139 0.14 -12.75 -5.21
C THR A 139 1.66 -12.57 -5.13
N ARG A 140 2.16 -11.63 -4.31
CA ARG A 140 3.59 -11.34 -4.20
C ARG A 140 4.34 -12.55 -3.65
N ALA A 141 5.44 -12.92 -4.30
CA ALA A 141 6.36 -13.92 -3.78
C ALA A 141 7.00 -13.44 -2.46
N VAL A 142 7.03 -14.32 -1.46
CA VAL A 142 7.56 -14.00 -0.14
C VAL A 142 9.07 -14.29 -0.12
N PRO A 143 9.93 -13.30 0.22
CA PRO A 143 11.34 -13.55 0.45
C PRO A 143 11.56 -14.52 1.62
N ARG A 144 12.55 -15.41 1.50
CA ARG A 144 12.90 -16.36 2.57
C ARG A 144 13.33 -15.62 3.84
N GLY A 145 13.00 -16.19 5.00
CA GLY A 145 13.41 -15.66 6.31
C GLY A 145 12.53 -14.52 6.82
N LEU A 146 11.45 -14.18 6.12
CA LEU A 146 10.45 -13.21 6.58
C LEU A 146 9.19 -13.92 7.06
N CYS A 147 8.49 -13.28 8.01
CA CYS A 147 7.18 -13.74 8.45
C CYS A 147 6.08 -13.25 7.53
N VAL A 148 4.98 -14.00 7.52
CA VAL A 148 3.85 -13.76 6.62
C VAL A 148 2.55 -13.87 7.39
N VAL A 149 1.69 -12.86 7.22
CA VAL A 149 0.28 -12.92 7.64
C VAL A 149 -0.59 -12.70 6.41
N ARG A 150 -1.55 -13.62 6.20
CA ARG A 150 -2.51 -13.57 5.09
C ARG A 150 -3.93 -13.55 5.62
N ALA A 151 -4.80 -12.78 4.98
CA ALA A 151 -6.23 -12.85 5.24
C ALA A 151 -7.03 -12.52 3.97
N ASP A 152 -8.18 -13.16 3.85
CA ASP A 152 -9.23 -12.81 2.90
C ASP A 152 -10.34 -12.09 3.65
N LEU A 153 -10.37 -10.76 3.58
CA LEU A 153 -11.33 -9.93 4.30
C LEU A 153 -12.70 -9.95 3.62
N TRP A 154 -13.74 -10.16 4.42
CA TRP A 154 -15.12 -10.18 3.94
C TRP A 154 -16.03 -9.34 4.84
N ASP A 155 -16.78 -8.42 4.27
CA ASP A 155 -17.81 -7.66 4.97
C ASP A 155 -19.19 -8.27 4.68
N PRO A 156 -19.81 -8.92 5.68
CA PRO A 156 -21.10 -9.56 5.53
C PRO A 156 -22.25 -8.55 5.34
N ASN A 157 -22.02 -7.27 5.64
CA ASN A 157 -22.99 -6.18 5.49
C ASN A 157 -22.79 -5.36 4.21
N ALA A 158 -21.75 -5.63 3.42
CA ALA A 158 -21.51 -4.89 2.19
C ALA A 158 -22.66 -5.13 1.20
N LYS A 159 -23.29 -4.03 0.76
CA LYS A 159 -24.45 -4.06 -0.14
C LYS A 159 -24.09 -4.33 -1.60
N THR A 160 -22.82 -4.23 -1.94
CA THR A 160 -22.34 -4.32 -3.32
C THR A 160 -21.83 -5.73 -3.59
N PRO A 161 -22.52 -6.58 -4.36
CA PRO A 161 -21.95 -7.82 -4.84
C PRO A 161 -20.71 -7.50 -5.71
N PRO A 162 -19.66 -8.35 -5.74
CA PRO A 162 -18.47 -8.09 -6.52
C PRO A 162 -18.82 -7.88 -8.00
N LYS A 163 -18.36 -6.78 -8.63
CA LYS A 163 -18.73 -6.40 -10.02
C LYS A 163 -18.43 -7.47 -11.08
N ASN A 164 -17.62 -8.49 -10.76
CA ASN A 164 -17.28 -9.61 -11.65
C ASN A 164 -18.15 -10.87 -11.47
N THR A 165 -19.23 -10.84 -10.68
CA THR A 165 -20.07 -12.02 -10.38
C THR A 165 -21.12 -12.38 -11.44
N LYS A 166 -20.98 -11.90 -12.69
CA LYS A 166 -21.89 -12.35 -13.76
C LYS A 166 -21.79 -13.87 -14.04
N ASN A 167 -20.72 -14.54 -13.62
CA ASN A 167 -20.56 -16.00 -13.79
C ASN A 167 -19.95 -16.76 -12.61
N THR A 168 -19.53 -16.10 -11.54
CA THR A 168 -19.02 -16.78 -10.34
C THR A 168 -20.16 -16.92 -9.35
N LYS A 169 -20.65 -18.16 -9.16
CA LYS A 169 -21.35 -18.55 -7.92
C LYS A 169 -20.54 -17.93 -6.78
N ASN A 170 -21.12 -16.96 -6.07
CA ASN A 170 -20.41 -16.31 -4.97
C ASN A 170 -20.21 -17.37 -3.89
N THR A 171 -19.05 -18.04 -3.94
CA THR A 171 -18.69 -19.11 -3.01
C THR A 171 -18.64 -18.57 -1.59
N LYS A 172 -18.52 -17.23 -1.45
CA LYS A 172 -18.34 -16.52 -0.21
C LYS A 172 -19.61 -16.04 0.52
N GLY A 173 -20.80 -16.43 0.06
CA GLY A 173 -22.05 -16.11 0.75
C GLY A 173 -22.48 -14.64 0.58
N PRO A 174 -23.47 -14.16 1.37
CA PRO A 174 -23.91 -12.78 1.32
C PRO A 174 -22.82 -11.80 1.81
N GLY A 175 -22.85 -10.58 1.29
CA GLY A 175 -21.86 -9.54 1.57
C GLY A 175 -20.91 -9.30 0.40
N GLY A 176 -19.74 -8.76 0.70
CA GLY A 176 -18.74 -8.39 -0.29
C GLY A 176 -17.32 -8.34 0.29
N PRO A 177 -16.31 -8.18 -0.56
CA PRO A 177 -14.93 -8.10 -0.11
C PRO A 177 -14.71 -6.89 0.80
N GLY A 178 -13.92 -7.07 1.86
CA GLY A 178 -13.40 -5.98 2.69
C GLY A 178 -12.29 -5.20 1.95
N ALA A 179 -12.62 -4.70 0.77
CA ALA A 179 -11.67 -4.12 -0.16
C ALA A 179 -11.04 -2.84 0.39
N TRP A 180 -9.74 -2.65 0.12
CA TRP A 180 -8.98 -1.46 0.48
C TRP A 180 -8.90 -1.17 1.98
N ALA A 181 -9.19 -2.17 2.83
CA ALA A 181 -8.98 -2.09 4.26
C ALA A 181 -7.47 -1.99 4.55
N LEU A 182 -7.09 -1.08 5.44
CA LEU A 182 -5.73 -1.03 5.96
C LEU A 182 -5.64 -1.97 7.17
N VAL A 183 -4.79 -2.99 7.07
CA VAL A 183 -4.56 -3.94 8.16
C VAL A 183 -3.17 -3.71 8.72
N THR A 184 -3.06 -3.64 10.04
CA THR A 184 -1.78 -3.56 10.73
C THR A 184 -1.65 -4.77 11.66
N ALA A 185 -0.52 -5.47 11.58
CA ALA A 185 -0.14 -6.54 12.49
C ALA A 185 0.94 -6.04 13.43
N ALA A 186 0.74 -6.17 14.75
CA ALA A 186 1.82 -6.06 15.72
C ALA A 186 2.23 -7.45 16.18
N ILE A 187 3.49 -7.82 15.91
CA ILE A 187 4.08 -9.10 16.30
C ILE A 187 4.92 -8.86 17.56
N ASP A 188 4.60 -9.57 18.63
CA ASP A 188 5.23 -9.40 19.95
C ASP A 188 5.22 -7.95 20.47
N GLY A 189 4.21 -7.16 20.05
CA GLY A 189 4.05 -5.76 20.45
C GLY A 189 5.08 -4.76 19.87
N LEU A 190 6.09 -5.20 19.11
CA LEU A 190 7.23 -4.37 18.72
C LEU A 190 7.12 -3.75 17.32
N LEU A 191 6.53 -4.45 16.35
CA LEU A 191 6.53 -4.00 14.95
C LEU A 191 5.14 -4.02 14.34
N GLY A 192 4.64 -2.82 13.97
CA GLY A 192 3.44 -2.64 13.15
C GLY A 192 3.75 -2.86 11.67
N ILE A 193 3.60 -4.08 11.17
CA ILE A 193 3.61 -4.37 9.73
C ILE A 193 2.27 -3.90 9.19
N SER A 194 2.26 -3.09 8.12
CA SER A 194 1.01 -2.62 7.51
C SER A 194 0.82 -3.21 6.11
N GLY A 195 -0.39 -3.63 5.82
CA GLY A 195 -0.85 -4.13 4.53
C GLY A 195 -2.12 -3.41 4.10
N LEU A 196 -2.34 -3.33 2.79
CA LEU A 196 -3.57 -2.81 2.21
C LEU A 196 -4.29 -3.96 1.49
N ALA A 197 -5.56 -4.21 1.80
CA ALA A 197 -6.33 -5.22 1.11
C ALA A 197 -6.61 -4.78 -0.35
N ASP A 198 -6.59 -5.72 -1.29
CA ASP A 198 -6.91 -5.44 -2.69
C ASP A 198 -8.43 -5.31 -2.93
N GLY A 199 -8.84 -5.18 -4.19
CA GLY A 199 -10.25 -5.06 -4.59
C GLY A 199 -11.09 -6.30 -4.32
N GLU A 200 -10.46 -7.44 -4.05
CA GLU A 200 -11.10 -8.70 -3.66
C GLU A 200 -11.01 -8.94 -2.14
N GLY A 201 -10.52 -7.96 -1.37
CA GLY A 201 -10.38 -8.03 0.08
C GLY A 201 -9.19 -8.86 0.55
N ARG A 202 -8.28 -9.26 -0.34
CA ARG A 202 -7.12 -10.08 0.03
C ARG A 202 -6.00 -9.18 0.52
N VAL A 203 -5.39 -9.53 1.65
CA VAL A 203 -4.27 -8.78 2.22
C VAL A 203 -3.09 -9.70 2.53
N LEU A 204 -1.89 -9.20 2.27
CA LEU A 204 -0.63 -9.84 2.57
C LEU A 204 0.27 -8.87 3.35
N LEU A 205 0.65 -9.29 4.56
CA LEU A 205 1.60 -8.58 5.41
C LEU A 205 2.89 -9.40 5.45
N ILE A 206 4.00 -8.77 5.10
CA ILE A 206 5.34 -9.38 5.13
C ILE A 206 6.24 -8.49 5.97
N GLY A 207 6.98 -9.08 6.90
CA GLY A 207 7.95 -8.35 7.71
C GLY A 207 8.99 -9.28 8.34
N PRO A 208 9.98 -8.72 9.04
CA PRO A 208 10.96 -9.52 9.76
C PRO A 208 10.29 -10.28 10.91
N TYR A 209 10.80 -11.49 11.21
CA TYR A 209 10.49 -12.13 12.48
C TYR A 209 11.04 -11.29 13.64
N PRO A 210 10.37 -11.27 14.81
CA PRO A 210 10.96 -10.69 16.01
C PRO A 210 12.24 -11.43 16.41
N ALA A 211 12.99 -10.83 17.34
CA ALA A 211 14.16 -11.49 17.91
C ALA A 211 13.75 -12.84 18.53
N PRO A 212 14.51 -13.93 18.27
CA PRO A 212 14.25 -15.23 18.89
C PRO A 212 14.29 -15.15 20.42
N MET A 213 13.37 -15.84 21.10
CA MET A 213 13.35 -15.89 22.57
C MET A 213 14.38 -16.90 23.10
N GLY A 214 15.05 -16.56 24.21
CA GLY A 214 15.92 -17.49 24.92
C GLY A 214 17.34 -17.64 24.34
N GLY A 215 17.79 -16.75 23.46
CA GLY A 215 19.21 -16.67 23.12
C GLY A 215 20.00 -16.07 24.30
N GLY A 216 20.46 -16.89 25.23
CA GLY A 216 21.49 -16.47 26.20
C GLY A 216 22.79 -16.07 25.49
N GLU A 217 23.69 -15.34 26.17
CA GLU A 217 24.99 -14.93 25.61
C GLU A 217 25.84 -16.11 25.10
N ASP A 218 25.57 -17.32 25.62
CA ASP A 218 26.24 -18.56 25.24
C ASP A 218 25.61 -19.28 24.03
N GLY A 219 24.39 -18.90 23.61
CA GLY A 219 23.65 -19.51 22.50
C GLY A 219 23.23 -20.97 22.70
N LEU A 220 23.44 -21.55 23.89
CA LEU A 220 23.30 -23.01 24.13
C LEU A 220 22.01 -23.42 24.85
N THR A 221 21.31 -22.48 25.50
CA THR A 221 20.12 -22.77 26.34
C THR A 221 18.81 -22.27 25.76
N GLY A 222 18.78 -21.90 24.47
CA GLY A 222 17.61 -21.32 23.82
C GLY A 222 16.60 -22.31 23.25
N VAL A 223 15.36 -21.85 23.11
CA VAL A 223 14.33 -22.55 22.34
C VAL A 223 14.81 -22.64 20.89
N PRO A 224 14.85 -23.85 20.27
CA PRO A 224 15.27 -24.00 18.88
C PRO A 224 14.47 -23.08 17.96
N LEU A 225 15.12 -22.49 16.96
CA LEU A 225 14.50 -21.48 16.09
C LEU A 225 13.19 -21.96 15.45
N LEU A 226 13.13 -23.22 15.02
CA LEU A 226 11.92 -23.84 14.44
C LEU A 226 10.77 -24.05 15.44
N LYS A 227 11.01 -23.89 16.74
CA LYS A 227 10.01 -23.98 17.81
C LYS A 227 9.62 -22.60 18.36
N GLN A 228 10.16 -21.53 17.80
CA GLN A 228 9.82 -20.17 18.20
C GLN A 228 8.44 -19.80 17.68
N SER A 229 7.68 -19.12 18.52
CA SER A 229 6.35 -18.62 18.20
C SER A 229 6.11 -17.27 18.87
N TRP A 230 5.43 -16.36 18.17
CA TRP A 230 5.13 -15.03 18.68
C TRP A 230 3.63 -14.74 18.63
N PRO A 231 3.08 -14.02 19.64
CA PRO A 231 1.72 -13.54 19.55
C PRO A 231 1.60 -12.46 18.49
N VAL A 232 0.50 -12.50 17.72
CA VAL A 232 0.16 -11.51 16.70
C VAL A 232 -1.15 -10.85 17.07
N SER A 233 -1.12 -9.52 17.08
CA SER A 233 -2.31 -8.69 17.17
C SER A 233 -2.61 -8.06 15.82
N LEU A 234 -3.88 -8.06 15.43
CA LEU A 234 -4.34 -7.38 14.24
C LEU A 234 -5.25 -6.23 14.59
N SER A 235 -5.05 -5.11 13.92
CA SER A 235 -6.01 -4.02 13.83
C SER A 235 -6.36 -3.76 12.37
N VAL A 236 -7.55 -3.23 12.16
CA VAL A 236 -8.04 -2.91 10.82
C VAL A 236 -8.66 -1.52 10.82
N ARG A 237 -8.41 -0.77 9.77
CA ARG A 237 -9.21 0.40 9.39
C ARG A 237 -10.01 -0.01 8.17
N TYR A 238 -11.32 0.10 8.27
CA TYR A 238 -12.24 -0.36 7.24
C TYR A 238 -13.53 0.45 7.27
N GLU A 239 -13.87 1.00 6.11
CA GLU A 239 -15.16 1.65 5.89
C GLU A 239 -15.70 1.25 4.51
N PRO A 240 -16.89 0.61 4.46
CA PRO A 240 -17.45 0.14 3.20
C PRO A 240 -17.79 1.33 2.29
N GLY A 241 -17.45 1.21 1.01
CA GLY A 241 -17.82 2.20 -0.02
C GLY A 241 -16.87 3.39 -0.17
N VAL A 242 -15.75 3.45 0.57
CA VAL A 242 -14.71 4.48 0.39
C VAL A 242 -14.03 4.39 -0.99
N SER A 243 -14.07 3.22 -1.62
CA SER A 243 -13.71 3.07 -3.03
C SER A 243 -14.63 2.05 -3.70
N ASN A 244 -14.90 2.25 -4.99
CA ASN A 244 -15.66 1.27 -5.77
C ASN A 244 -14.87 -0.04 -5.85
N ALA A 245 -15.50 -1.16 -5.50
CA ALA A 245 -14.90 -2.48 -5.69
C ALA A 245 -14.49 -2.67 -7.16
N GLY A 246 -13.21 -2.92 -7.41
CA GLY A 246 -12.62 -3.09 -8.74
C GLY A 246 -11.85 -1.87 -9.31
N GLU A 247 -11.86 -0.72 -8.66
CA GLU A 247 -11.00 0.43 -8.97
C GLU A 247 -9.74 0.45 -8.10
N ARG A 248 -8.72 1.25 -8.43
CA ARG A 248 -7.50 1.41 -7.60
C ARG A 248 -7.86 1.94 -6.20
N ALA A 249 -7.07 1.58 -5.20
CA ALA A 249 -7.23 2.15 -3.85
C ALA A 249 -6.94 3.66 -3.88
N LYS A 250 -7.85 4.51 -3.38
CA LYS A 250 -7.51 5.90 -3.07
C LYS A 250 -6.72 5.93 -1.77
N LEU A 251 -5.42 6.19 -1.81
CA LEU A 251 -4.56 6.10 -0.61
C LEU A 251 -5.05 7.01 0.53
N SER A 252 -5.40 8.25 0.23
CA SER A 252 -5.98 9.17 1.23
C SER A 252 -7.24 8.58 1.87
N GLY A 253 -8.15 8.06 1.05
CA GLY A 253 -9.36 7.38 1.51
C GLY A 253 -9.06 6.18 2.41
N ALA A 254 -8.15 5.29 1.98
CA ALA A 254 -7.75 4.10 2.73
C ALA A 254 -7.17 4.46 4.11
N PHE A 255 -6.30 5.48 4.18
CA PHE A 255 -5.71 5.93 5.45
C PHE A 255 -6.69 6.70 6.34
N SER A 256 -7.76 7.26 5.78
CA SER A 256 -8.80 7.97 6.54
C SER A 256 -9.91 7.07 7.06
N GLN A 257 -9.96 5.79 6.69
CA GLN A 257 -10.99 4.85 7.15
C GLN A 257 -11.04 4.78 8.69
N ALA A 258 -12.25 4.62 9.23
CA ALA A 258 -12.46 4.41 10.66
C ALA A 258 -11.89 3.06 11.12
N ALA A 259 -11.59 2.94 12.42
CA ALA A 259 -11.19 1.67 13.01
C ALA A 259 -12.34 0.65 12.90
N GLY A 260 -12.09 -0.50 12.27
CA GLY A 260 -13.05 -1.57 12.09
C GLY A 260 -12.94 -2.66 13.17
N SER A 261 -13.82 -3.65 13.10
CA SER A 261 -13.77 -4.85 13.93
C SER A 261 -13.45 -6.07 13.07
N LEU A 262 -12.50 -6.90 13.55
CA LEU A 262 -12.22 -8.23 13.03
C LEU A 262 -12.91 -9.27 13.92
N TRP A 263 -13.37 -10.36 13.34
CA TRP A 263 -14.18 -11.35 14.06
C TRP A 263 -13.52 -12.73 14.08
N GLN A 264 -13.35 -13.30 15.27
CA GLN A 264 -12.89 -14.67 15.47
C GLN A 264 -14.01 -15.67 15.20
N LYS A 265 -15.24 -15.32 15.58
CA LYS A 265 -16.45 -16.08 15.29
C LYS A 265 -17.52 -15.14 14.78
N TRP A 266 -18.18 -15.54 13.70
CA TRP A 266 -19.26 -14.77 13.09
C TRP A 266 -20.56 -15.56 13.14
N ASP A 267 -21.63 -14.85 13.48
CA ASP A 267 -22.99 -15.36 13.51
C ASP A 267 -23.96 -14.29 13.01
N ALA A 268 -25.12 -14.72 12.50
CA ALA A 268 -26.20 -13.82 12.16
C ALA A 268 -26.68 -13.06 13.41
N ASP A 269 -26.76 -13.72 14.56
CA ASP A 269 -27.04 -13.12 15.85
C ASP A 269 -25.83 -12.30 16.34
N PRO A 270 -25.94 -10.96 16.46
CA PRO A 270 -24.86 -10.12 16.97
C PRO A 270 -24.35 -10.51 18.37
N ALA A 271 -25.20 -11.09 19.23
CA ALA A 271 -24.82 -11.50 20.57
C ALA A 271 -23.93 -12.75 20.59
N ALA A 272 -23.99 -13.57 19.54
CA ALA A 272 -23.17 -14.78 19.38
C ALA A 272 -21.84 -14.54 18.66
N ARG A 273 -21.56 -13.29 18.26
CA ARG A 273 -20.31 -12.91 17.58
C ARG A 273 -19.18 -12.70 18.60
N GLU A 274 -17.99 -13.16 18.24
CA GLU A 274 -16.79 -12.99 19.07
C GLU A 274 -15.75 -12.19 18.28
N LYS A 275 -15.39 -11.02 18.80
CA LYS A 275 -14.34 -10.18 18.20
C LYS A 275 -13.00 -10.92 18.30
N LEU A 276 -12.17 -10.76 17.27
CA LEU A 276 -10.80 -11.27 17.29
C LEU A 276 -10.02 -10.54 18.38
N ALA A 277 -9.67 -11.26 19.44
CA ALA A 277 -8.90 -10.68 20.53
C ALA A 277 -7.43 -10.49 20.12
N THR A 278 -6.84 -9.42 20.63
CA THR A 278 -5.50 -8.91 20.30
C THR A 278 -4.37 -9.96 20.41
N THR A 279 -4.51 -11.02 21.21
CA THR A 279 -3.41 -11.99 21.45
C THR A 279 -3.73 -13.41 21.01
N THR A 280 -4.82 -13.62 20.26
CA THR A 280 -5.29 -14.98 19.93
C THR A 280 -4.59 -15.63 18.75
N LEU A 281 -3.78 -14.89 18.00
CA LEU A 281 -3.07 -15.43 16.86
C LEU A 281 -1.62 -15.72 17.24
N THR A 282 -1.13 -16.87 16.79
CA THR A 282 0.24 -17.32 17.02
C THR A 282 0.93 -17.48 15.67
N LEU A 283 2.02 -16.75 15.47
CA LEU A 283 2.90 -16.89 14.32
C LEU A 283 4.05 -17.83 14.70
N ASN A 284 4.18 -18.94 13.98
CA ASN A 284 5.32 -19.84 14.13
C ASN A 284 6.46 -19.45 13.19
N TYR A 285 7.70 -19.71 13.60
CA TYR A 285 8.85 -19.48 12.75
C TYR A 285 8.84 -20.38 11.51
N GLY A 286 9.09 -19.80 10.33
CA GLY A 286 9.12 -20.50 9.05
C GLY A 286 7.75 -20.84 8.45
N GLU A 287 6.66 -20.52 9.15
CA GLU A 287 5.29 -20.77 8.69
C GLU A 287 4.58 -19.48 8.31
N GLU A 288 3.70 -19.55 7.30
CA GLU A 288 2.73 -18.49 7.04
C GLU A 288 1.59 -18.59 8.05
N LEU A 289 1.09 -17.43 8.51
CA LEU A 289 -0.09 -17.35 9.37
C LEU A 289 -1.33 -16.95 8.54
N PRO A 290 -2.13 -17.92 8.06
CA PRO A 290 -3.43 -17.64 7.48
C PRO A 290 -4.45 -17.31 8.57
N VAL A 291 -5.07 -16.13 8.49
CA VAL A 291 -6.04 -15.66 9.46
C VAL A 291 -7.44 -15.79 8.90
N ARG A 292 -8.33 -16.43 9.67
CA ARG A 292 -9.71 -16.74 9.29
C ARG A 292 -10.62 -16.70 10.51
N THR A 293 -11.89 -16.41 10.28
CA THR A 293 -12.96 -16.57 11.26
C THR A 293 -13.30 -18.06 11.39
N THR A 294 -13.32 -18.56 12.62
CA THR A 294 -13.74 -19.93 12.97
C THR A 294 -15.21 -20.14 12.62
N GLY A 295 -15.52 -21.27 11.97
CA GLY A 295 -16.88 -21.65 11.61
C GLY A 295 -17.50 -20.84 10.47
N ALA A 296 -16.76 -19.93 9.85
CA ALA A 296 -17.24 -19.16 8.70
C ALA A 296 -17.53 -20.09 7.50
N ALA A 297 -18.72 -19.95 6.94
CA ALA A 297 -19.03 -20.36 5.57
C ALA A 297 -19.11 -19.06 4.74
N PRO A 298 -18.25 -18.88 3.72
CA PRO A 298 -17.23 -19.79 3.20
C PRO A 298 -16.09 -20.04 4.20
N GLY A 299 -15.55 -21.25 4.18
CA GLY A 299 -14.33 -21.55 4.92
C GLY A 299 -13.18 -20.66 4.42
N GLY A 300 -12.47 -20.01 5.35
CA GLY A 300 -11.21 -19.34 5.06
C GLY A 300 -11.24 -17.82 4.87
N VAL A 301 -12.37 -17.14 5.15
CA VAL A 301 -12.40 -15.67 5.23
C VAL A 301 -12.23 -15.17 6.66
N LEU A 302 -11.73 -13.95 6.80
CA LEU A 302 -11.76 -13.16 8.03
C LEU A 302 -12.85 -12.10 7.90
N PHE A 303 -13.91 -12.21 8.70
CA PHE A 303 -14.96 -11.20 8.65
C PHE A 303 -14.47 -9.87 9.21
N VAL A 304 -14.82 -8.79 8.52
CA VAL A 304 -14.55 -7.41 8.90
C VAL A 304 -15.86 -6.62 8.88
N THR A 305 -16.06 -5.76 9.87
CA THR A 305 -17.17 -4.81 9.87
C THR A 305 -16.68 -3.43 10.25
N ARG A 306 -17.41 -2.41 9.82
CA ARG A 306 -17.34 -1.11 10.47
C ARG A 306 -17.76 -1.24 11.96
N PRO A 307 -17.32 -0.32 12.83
CA PRO A 307 -17.69 -0.34 14.25
C PRO A 307 -19.21 -0.18 14.45
#